data_AF-A0A0E0JMJ0-F1
#
_entry.id   AF-A0A0E0JMJ0-F1
#
_cell.length_a   1.000
_cell.length_b   1.000
_cell.length_c   1.000
_cell.angle_alpha   90.00
_cell.angle_beta   90.00
_cell.angle_gamma   90.00
#
_symmetry.space_group_name_H-M   'P 1'
#
loop_
_entity.id
_entity.type
_entity.pdbx_description
1 polymer ?
#
loop_
_entity_poly.entity_id
_entity_poly.type
_entity_poly.pdbx_seq_one_letter_code
_entity_poly.pdbx_strand_id
1 'polypeptide(L)'
;MEQEAVTALVADQEEVAQLGEGILHHFEEILHQDPLIDEVGFLHPTQFQSLEHSQIGCWTSEAPECPRIYLWCKDHKLAISTEILPKLYCAARHAYSNSAAAKDGPLMETDLMRHSKALLILCPDMLTAWNSRKMVLSVNYDFTKLKDELQLCALILSYSPKNESTWSHRRWVIKKVSEHNQDVLELIERESVLVKEIAEIII
;
A
#
# COMPACT_ATOMS: atom_id res chain seq x y z
N MET A 1 41.89 0.50 10.81
CA MET A 1 40.96 1.58 11.19
C MET A 1 40.08 2.05 10.05
N GLU A 2 40.58 2.65 8.95
CA GLU A 2 39.70 3.09 7.85
C GLU A 2 39.01 1.93 7.11
N GLN A 3 39.70 0.81 6.88
CA GLN A 3 39.10 -0.35 6.21
C GLN A 3 38.01 -1.05 7.06
N GLU A 4 38.20 -1.16 8.38
CA GLU A 4 37.20 -1.74 9.30
C GLU A 4 35.97 -0.84 9.45
N ALA A 5 36.15 0.49 9.44
CA ALA A 5 35.02 1.42 9.48
C ALA A 5 34.17 1.36 8.21
N VAL A 6 34.79 1.20 7.04
CA VAL A 6 34.09 1.03 5.76
C VAL A 6 33.37 -0.32 5.71
N THR A 7 33.99 -1.41 6.16
CA THR A 7 33.35 -2.73 6.22
C THR A 7 32.18 -2.77 7.20
N ALA A 8 32.29 -2.09 8.36
CA ALA A 8 31.19 -1.97 9.32
C ALA A 8 30.02 -1.14 8.78
N LEU A 9 30.29 -0.05 8.05
CA LEU A 9 29.25 0.76 7.40
C LEU A 9 28.53 0.02 6.27
N VAL A 10 29.25 -0.80 5.50
CA VAL A 10 28.66 -1.63 4.45
C VAL A 10 27.79 -2.74 5.04
N ALA A 11 28.25 -3.39 6.12
CA ALA A 11 27.46 -4.40 6.82
C ALA A 11 26.18 -3.82 7.46
N ASP A 12 26.27 -2.63 8.08
CA ASP A 12 25.12 -1.92 8.65
C ASP A 12 24.10 -1.51 7.56
N GLN A 13 24.57 -1.09 6.38
CA GLN A 13 23.71 -0.80 5.24
C GLN A 13 23.03 -2.05 4.65
N GLU A 14 23.72 -3.19 4.65
CA GLU A 14 23.20 -4.45 4.13
C GLU A 14 22.18 -5.08 5.09
N GLU A 15 22.39 -4.98 6.40
CA GLU A 15 21.43 -5.39 7.43
C GLU A 15 20.17 -4.51 7.43
N VAL A 16 20.32 -3.19 7.24
CA VAL A 16 19.20 -2.26 7.09
C VAL A 16 18.40 -2.52 5.82
N ALA A 17 19.05 -2.92 4.73
CA ALA A 17 18.38 -3.30 3.48
C ALA A 17 17.58 -4.60 3.64
N GLN A 18 18.18 -5.64 4.24
CA GLN A 18 17.51 -6.91 4.50
C GLN A 18 16.30 -6.76 5.44
N LEU A 19 16.43 -5.92 6.48
CA LEU A 19 15.32 -5.57 7.35
C LEU A 19 14.21 -4.85 6.58
N GLY A 20 14.55 -3.91 5.68
CA GLY A 20 13.59 -3.21 4.84
C GLY A 20 12.79 -4.15 3.92
N GLU A 21 13.48 -5.12 3.31
CA GLU A 21 12.84 -6.15 2.48
C GLU A 21 11.92 -7.07 3.30
N GLY A 22 12.35 -7.50 4.48
CA GLY A 22 11.52 -8.30 5.39
C GLY A 22 10.26 -7.58 5.84
N ILE A 23 10.37 -6.29 6.18
CA ILE A 23 9.22 -5.45 6.56
C ILE A 23 8.28 -5.25 5.35
N LEU A 24 8.82 -5.02 4.15
CA LEU A 24 8.02 -4.89 2.93
C LEU A 24 7.25 -6.18 2.65
N HIS A 25 7.90 -7.34 2.72
CA HIS A 25 7.25 -8.63 2.49
C HIS A 25 6.08 -8.83 3.45
N HIS A 26 6.26 -8.53 4.74
CA HIS A 26 5.19 -8.64 5.72
C HIS A 26 4.06 -7.63 5.46
N PHE A 27 4.40 -6.40 5.09
CA PHE A 27 3.41 -5.38 4.72
C PHE A 27 2.56 -5.82 3.52
N GLU A 28 3.18 -6.34 2.47
CA GLU A 28 2.48 -6.85 1.29
C GLU A 28 1.64 -8.10 1.60
N GLU A 29 2.13 -8.96 2.49
CA GLU A 29 1.38 -10.11 2.98
C GLU A 29 0.10 -9.68 3.71
N ILE A 30 0.17 -8.69 4.60
CA ILE A 30 -1.01 -8.13 5.26
C ILE A 30 -2.01 -7.59 4.22
N LEU A 31 -1.53 -6.80 3.25
CA LEU A 31 -2.37 -6.23 2.20
C LEU A 31 -2.98 -7.28 1.24
N HIS A 32 -2.40 -8.48 1.19
CA HIS A 32 -2.89 -9.61 0.41
C HIS A 32 -3.90 -10.45 1.22
N GLN A 33 -3.63 -10.67 2.51
CA GLN A 33 -4.49 -11.44 3.41
C GLN A 33 -5.80 -10.70 3.72
N ASP A 34 -5.74 -9.38 3.89
CA ASP A 34 -6.91 -8.54 4.11
C ASP A 34 -7.10 -7.53 2.95
N PRO A 35 -7.85 -7.91 1.89
CA PRO A 35 -8.14 -7.01 0.78
C PRO A 35 -9.18 -5.94 1.12
N LEU A 36 -9.85 -6.04 2.28
CA LEU A 36 -10.93 -5.13 2.68
C LEU A 36 -10.45 -3.96 3.55
N ILE A 37 -9.14 -3.81 3.73
CA ILE A 37 -8.56 -2.69 4.49
C ILE A 37 -9.10 -1.36 3.96
N ASP A 38 -9.79 -0.63 4.84
CA ASP A 38 -10.49 0.62 4.52
C ASP A 38 -9.84 1.85 5.18
N GLU A 39 -9.03 1.66 6.21
CA GLU A 39 -8.34 2.71 6.94
C GLU A 39 -6.86 2.38 7.17
N VAL A 40 -5.97 3.35 6.92
CA VAL A 40 -4.54 3.27 7.27
C VAL A 40 -4.17 4.40 8.22
N GLY A 41 -3.58 4.03 9.37
CA GLY A 41 -3.07 4.95 10.37
C GLY A 41 -1.55 4.94 10.48
N PHE A 42 -0.94 6.12 10.55
CA PHE A 42 0.49 6.27 10.82
C PHE A 42 0.69 6.66 12.29
N LEU A 43 1.17 5.74 13.10
CA LEU A 43 1.21 5.89 14.55
C LEU A 43 2.65 6.02 15.07
N HIS A 44 2.84 6.90 16.05
CA HIS A 44 4.12 6.94 16.77
C HIS A 44 4.29 5.66 17.62
N PRO A 45 5.51 5.12 17.82
CA PRO A 45 5.74 3.91 18.62
C PRO A 45 5.06 3.92 19.99
N THR A 46 4.95 5.09 20.64
CA THR A 46 4.26 5.25 21.93
C THR A 46 2.76 5.01 21.86
N GLN A 47 2.12 5.25 20.71
CA GLN A 47 0.70 4.96 20.48
C GLN A 47 0.49 3.48 20.12
N PHE A 48 1.49 2.84 19.53
CA PHE A 48 1.45 1.44 19.10
C PHE A 48 1.32 0.46 20.28
N GLN A 49 2.00 0.74 21.39
CA GLN A 49 1.93 -0.05 22.63
C GLN A 49 0.49 -0.16 23.19
N SER A 50 -0.35 0.85 22.95
CA SER A 50 -1.76 0.82 23.37
C SER A 50 -2.60 -0.16 22.55
N LEU A 51 -2.18 -0.47 21.31
CA LEU A 51 -2.83 -1.45 20.44
C LEU A 51 -2.44 -2.90 20.78
N GLU A 52 -1.23 -3.12 21.29
CA GLU A 52 -0.75 -4.46 21.68
C GLU A 52 -1.58 -5.08 22.82
N HIS A 53 -2.05 -4.27 23.76
CA HIS A 53 -2.90 -4.76 24.86
C HIS A 53 -4.27 -5.28 24.43
N SER A 54 -4.68 -5.08 23.16
CA SER A 54 -5.90 -5.66 22.58
C SER A 54 -5.69 -7.06 21.98
N GLN A 55 -4.45 -7.57 21.95
CA GLN A 55 -4.04 -8.82 21.28
C GLN A 55 -4.14 -10.09 22.14
N ILE A 56 -5.21 -10.28 22.93
CA ILE A 56 -5.43 -11.58 23.62
C ILE A 56 -6.14 -12.60 22.71
N GLY A 57 -6.20 -12.36 21.39
CA GLY A 57 -6.93 -13.23 20.47
C GLY A 57 -6.31 -13.31 19.10
N CYS A 58 -5.80 -14.50 18.78
CA CYS A 58 -5.43 -14.98 17.45
C CYS A 58 -4.08 -14.49 16.93
N TRP A 59 -3.05 -15.35 17.03
CA TRP A 59 -2.06 -15.74 16.01
C TRP A 59 -0.95 -16.52 16.74
N THR A 60 -1.03 -17.86 16.72
CA THR A 60 -0.06 -18.74 17.38
C THR A 60 1.34 -18.62 16.76
N SER A 61 2.30 -18.56 17.67
CA SER A 61 3.77 -18.69 17.62
C SER A 61 4.46 -19.23 16.36
N GLU A 62 5.72 -18.78 16.18
CA GLU A 62 6.79 -19.23 15.27
C GLU A 62 7.10 -18.33 14.05
N ALA A 63 7.51 -17.08 14.31
CA ALA A 63 8.30 -16.29 13.35
C ALA A 63 9.38 -15.50 14.11
N PRO A 64 10.58 -15.30 13.54
CA PRO A 64 11.68 -14.57 14.21
C PRO A 64 11.22 -13.17 14.63
N GLU A 65 11.82 -12.65 15.70
CA GLU A 65 11.36 -11.54 16.57
C GLU A 65 10.97 -10.18 15.94
N CYS A 66 10.85 -10.02 14.62
CA CYS A 66 10.38 -8.78 13.99
C CYS A 66 9.62 -9.13 12.69
N PRO A 67 8.29 -8.86 12.62
CA PRO A 67 7.78 -7.54 12.22
C PRO A 67 6.47 -7.07 12.93
N ARG A 68 5.94 -7.85 13.89
CA ARG A 68 4.65 -7.56 14.56
C ARG A 68 4.63 -6.28 15.41
N ILE A 69 5.81 -5.75 15.76
CA ILE A 69 5.94 -4.52 16.55
C ILE A 69 5.73 -3.24 15.73
N TYR A 70 5.78 -3.32 14.40
CA TYR A 70 5.73 -2.14 13.53
C TYR A 70 4.47 -2.07 12.66
N LEU A 71 3.82 -3.20 12.44
CA LEU A 71 2.63 -3.34 11.59
C LEU A 71 1.53 -4.03 12.39
N TRP A 72 0.34 -3.44 12.41
CA TRP A 72 -0.83 -3.95 13.11
C TRP A 72 -2.02 -3.93 12.16
N CYS A 73 -2.72 -5.05 12.04
CA CYS A 73 -3.90 -5.16 11.20
C CYS A 73 -5.02 -5.87 11.98
N LYS A 74 -6.17 -5.20 12.14
CA LYS A 74 -7.37 -5.78 12.74
C LYS A 74 -8.60 -4.99 12.30
N ASP A 75 -9.73 -5.67 12.13
CA ASP A 75 -11.02 -5.06 11.80
C ASP A 75 -10.92 -4.19 10.53
N HIS A 76 -10.15 -4.65 9.52
CA HIS A 76 -9.87 -3.93 8.28
C HIS A 76 -9.11 -2.59 8.44
N LYS A 77 -8.49 -2.36 9.62
CA LYS A 77 -7.66 -1.19 9.89
C LYS A 77 -6.21 -1.58 9.97
N LEU A 78 -5.36 -0.85 9.25
CA LEU A 78 -3.92 -1.05 9.22
C LEU A 78 -3.20 0.10 9.91
N ALA A 79 -2.46 -0.18 10.98
CA ALA A 79 -1.57 0.78 11.61
C ALA A 79 -0.10 0.48 11.26
N ILE A 80 0.63 1.54 10.88
CA ILE A 80 2.04 1.50 10.52
C ILE A 80 2.80 2.40 11.49
N SER A 81 3.81 1.85 12.16
CA SER A 81 4.70 2.63 13.02
C SER A 81 5.50 3.66 12.19
N THR A 82 5.54 4.90 12.63
CA THR A 82 6.27 5.98 11.94
C THR A 82 7.78 5.73 11.92
N GLU A 83 8.30 4.92 12.84
CA GLU A 83 9.72 4.56 12.92
C GLU A 83 10.21 3.79 11.67
N ILE A 84 9.36 2.95 11.10
CA ILE A 84 9.74 2.13 9.94
C ILE A 84 9.48 2.80 8.60
N LEU A 85 8.75 3.91 8.56
CA LEU A 85 8.30 4.53 7.30
C LEU A 85 9.44 4.81 6.32
N PRO A 86 10.60 5.37 6.72
CA PRO A 86 11.69 5.62 5.77
C PRO A 86 12.24 4.32 5.17
N LYS A 87 12.40 3.27 5.99
CA LYS A 87 12.93 1.97 5.55
C LYS A 87 11.94 1.26 4.63
N LEU A 88 10.66 1.20 5.05
CA LEU A 88 9.59 0.58 4.29
C LEU A 88 9.35 1.31 2.96
N TYR A 89 9.36 2.64 2.94
CA TYR A 89 9.27 3.42 1.70
C TYR A 89 10.45 3.13 0.75
N CYS A 90 11.69 3.11 1.27
CA CYS A 90 12.87 2.80 0.46
C CYS A 90 12.78 1.39 -0.15
N ALA A 91 12.38 0.39 0.64
CA ALA A 91 12.19 -0.97 0.18
C ALA A 91 11.08 -1.06 -0.88
N ALA A 92 9.89 -0.48 -0.62
CA ALA A 92 8.77 -0.47 -1.56
C ALA A 92 9.14 0.21 -2.89
N ARG A 93 9.86 1.33 -2.82
CA ARG A 93 10.33 2.06 -4.01
C ARG A 93 11.35 1.24 -4.80
N HIS A 94 12.26 0.54 -4.11
CA HIS A 94 13.26 -0.31 -4.75
C HIS A 94 12.60 -1.50 -5.45
N ALA A 95 11.71 -2.23 -4.75
CA ALA A 95 10.96 -3.35 -5.31
C ALA A 95 10.11 -2.93 -6.51
N TYR A 96 9.40 -1.79 -6.41
CA TYR A 96 8.66 -1.21 -7.53
C TYR A 96 9.58 -0.89 -8.72
N SER A 97 10.74 -0.26 -8.47
CA SER A 97 11.67 0.10 -9.54
C SER A 97 12.24 -1.12 -10.26
N ASN A 98 12.57 -2.18 -9.51
CA ASN A 98 13.06 -3.44 -10.07
C ASN A 98 12.00 -4.12 -10.93
N SER A 99 10.75 -4.17 -10.45
CA SER A 99 9.63 -4.73 -11.21
C SER A 99 9.30 -3.90 -12.45
N ALA A 100 9.33 -2.57 -12.35
CA ALA A 100 9.09 -1.67 -13.48
C ALA A 100 10.20 -1.70 -14.55
N ALA A 101 11.44 -2.01 -14.16
CA ALA A 101 12.58 -2.10 -15.07
C ALA A 101 12.69 -3.46 -15.78
N ALA A 102 12.04 -4.48 -15.25
CA ALA A 102 12.16 -5.83 -15.78
C ALA A 102 11.24 -6.04 -17.01
N LYS A 103 11.69 -6.90 -17.93
CA LYS A 103 11.07 -7.06 -19.27
C LYS A 103 9.87 -8.01 -19.25
N ASP A 104 8.86 -7.67 -20.05
CA ASP A 104 7.47 -8.16 -20.07
C ASP A 104 7.23 -9.65 -19.74
N GLY A 105 6.30 -9.89 -18.79
CA GLY A 105 5.70 -11.19 -18.49
C GLY A 105 4.52 -11.09 -17.50
N PRO A 106 3.58 -12.06 -17.45
CA PRO A 106 2.37 -11.97 -16.60
C PRO A 106 2.64 -11.95 -15.09
N LEU A 107 3.71 -12.64 -14.66
CA LEU A 107 4.19 -12.59 -13.26
C LEU A 107 4.69 -11.18 -12.91
N MET A 108 5.31 -10.50 -13.88
CA MET A 108 5.81 -9.13 -13.68
C MET A 108 4.69 -8.14 -13.44
N GLU A 109 3.56 -8.25 -14.16
CA GLU A 109 2.40 -7.39 -13.93
C GLU A 109 1.85 -7.55 -12.52
N THR A 110 1.85 -8.78 -12.00
CA THR A 110 1.36 -9.07 -10.64
C THR A 110 2.27 -8.44 -9.59
N ASP A 111 3.58 -8.61 -9.73
CA ASP A 111 4.56 -8.01 -8.81
C ASP A 111 4.56 -6.48 -8.90
N LEU A 112 4.44 -5.94 -10.11
CA LEU A 112 4.33 -4.50 -10.35
C LEU A 112 3.10 -3.93 -9.64
N MET A 113 1.94 -4.58 -9.77
CA MET A 113 0.71 -4.18 -9.10
C MET A 113 0.80 -4.33 -7.57
N ARG A 114 1.52 -5.35 -7.07
CA ARG A 114 1.76 -5.54 -5.65
C ARG A 114 2.64 -4.44 -5.06
N HIS A 115 3.85 -4.26 -5.61
CA HIS A 115 4.81 -3.27 -5.13
C HIS A 115 4.31 -1.83 -5.32
N SER A 116 3.60 -1.54 -6.42
CA SER A 116 2.99 -0.23 -6.61
C SER A 116 1.84 0.04 -5.63
N LYS A 117 1.04 -0.97 -5.23
CA LYS A 117 0.02 -0.82 -4.17
C LYS A 117 0.67 -0.42 -2.86
N ALA A 118 1.71 -1.17 -2.44
CA ALA A 118 2.46 -0.87 -1.22
C ALA A 118 3.07 0.54 -1.25
N LEU A 119 3.73 0.90 -2.35
CA LEU A 119 4.34 2.22 -2.52
C LEU A 119 3.32 3.37 -2.47
N LEU A 120 2.15 3.20 -3.11
CA LEU A 120 1.11 4.23 -3.15
C LEU A 120 0.41 4.44 -1.81
N ILE A 121 0.26 3.39 -1.00
CA ILE A 121 -0.25 3.52 0.37
C ILE A 121 0.71 4.37 1.23
N LEU A 122 2.02 4.31 0.97
CA LEU A 122 3.03 5.10 1.70
C LEU A 122 3.26 6.49 1.09
N CYS A 123 3.13 6.62 -0.23
CA CYS A 123 3.40 7.83 -0.99
C CYS A 123 2.42 7.95 -2.18
N PRO A 124 1.22 8.52 -1.97
CA PRO A 124 0.18 8.58 -2.99
C PRO A 124 0.47 9.53 -4.15
N ASP A 125 1.47 10.42 -3.99
CA ASP A 125 1.92 11.35 -5.04
C ASP A 125 2.90 10.72 -6.04
N MET A 126 3.17 9.43 -5.94
CA MET A 126 4.01 8.71 -6.90
C MET A 126 3.28 8.51 -8.24
N LEU A 127 3.31 9.54 -9.09
CA LEU A 127 2.61 9.55 -10.40
C LEU A 127 3.06 8.43 -11.34
N THR A 128 4.34 8.04 -11.29
CA THR A 128 4.86 6.94 -12.09
C THR A 128 4.22 5.60 -11.72
N ALA A 129 4.00 5.35 -10.42
CA ALA A 129 3.31 4.15 -9.95
C ALA A 129 1.85 4.13 -10.44
N TRP A 130 1.12 5.24 -10.33
CA TRP A 130 -0.23 5.34 -10.90
C TRP A 130 -0.26 5.07 -12.41
N ASN A 131 0.69 5.61 -13.16
CA ASN A 131 0.77 5.38 -14.60
C ASN A 131 1.08 3.91 -14.94
N SER A 132 2.00 3.27 -14.22
CA SER A 132 2.27 1.83 -14.37
C SER A 132 1.02 0.99 -14.18
N ARG A 133 0.20 1.29 -13.15
CA ARG A 133 -1.09 0.61 -12.94
C ARG A 133 -2.06 0.83 -14.09
N LYS A 134 -2.18 2.06 -14.60
CA LYS A 134 -3.01 2.36 -15.78
C LYS A 134 -2.58 1.57 -17.01
N MET A 135 -1.27 1.39 -17.22
CA MET A 135 -0.75 0.61 -18.34
C MET A 135 -1.20 -0.84 -18.23
N VAL A 136 -0.99 -1.49 -17.07
CA VAL A 136 -1.41 -2.88 -16.82
C VAL A 136 -2.92 -3.05 -17.02
N LEU A 137 -3.72 -2.14 -16.46
CA LEU A 137 -5.20 -2.19 -16.53
C LEU A 137 -5.77 -1.78 -17.89
N SER A 138 -4.95 -1.23 -18.79
CA SER A 138 -5.39 -0.87 -20.13
C SER A 138 -5.25 -2.02 -21.12
N VAL A 139 -4.45 -3.05 -20.82
CA VAL A 139 -4.21 -4.19 -21.72
C VAL A 139 -5.47 -5.05 -21.85
N ASN A 140 -6.06 -5.44 -20.71
CA ASN A 140 -7.24 -6.30 -20.66
C ASN A 140 -8.28 -5.72 -19.71
N TYR A 141 -9.53 -5.61 -20.16
CA TYR A 141 -10.63 -5.20 -19.29
C TYR A 141 -10.89 -6.27 -18.23
N ASP A 142 -10.77 -5.89 -16.97
CA ASP A 142 -11.08 -6.71 -15.81
C ASP A 142 -11.75 -5.85 -14.75
N PHE A 143 -13.07 -6.00 -14.62
CA PHE A 143 -13.86 -5.22 -13.67
C PHE A 143 -13.43 -5.44 -12.22
N THR A 144 -12.97 -6.65 -11.87
CA THR A 144 -12.51 -6.97 -10.51
C THR A 144 -11.28 -6.13 -10.17
N LYS A 145 -10.30 -6.08 -11.08
CA LYS A 145 -9.11 -5.24 -10.88
C LYS A 145 -9.45 -3.75 -10.82
N LEU A 146 -10.41 -3.28 -11.62
CA LEU A 146 -10.87 -1.88 -11.55
C LEU A 146 -11.58 -1.59 -10.22
N LYS A 147 -12.33 -2.55 -9.65
CA LYS A 147 -12.92 -2.43 -8.32
C LYS A 147 -11.83 -2.35 -7.24
N ASP A 148 -10.79 -3.17 -7.34
CA ASP A 148 -9.64 -3.12 -6.43
C ASP A 148 -8.93 -1.76 -6.50
N GLU A 149 -8.82 -1.13 -7.69
CA GLU A 149 -8.30 0.24 -7.81
C GLU A 149 -9.18 1.26 -7.10
N LEU A 150 -10.51 1.15 -7.22
CA LEU A 150 -11.43 2.05 -6.52
C LEU A 150 -11.29 1.89 -5.00
N GLN A 151 -11.06 0.67 -4.51
CA GLN A 151 -10.79 0.41 -3.09
C GLN A 151 -9.44 1.01 -2.66
N LEU A 152 -8.38 0.85 -3.45
CA LEU A 152 -7.08 1.49 -3.17
C LEU A 152 -7.19 3.02 -3.12
N CYS A 153 -7.93 3.62 -4.06
CA CYS A 153 -8.18 5.06 -4.03
C CYS A 153 -8.97 5.48 -2.79
N ALA A 154 -10.02 4.73 -2.41
CA ALA A 154 -10.81 5.02 -1.22
C ALA A 154 -9.94 4.94 0.05
N LEU A 155 -9.14 3.89 0.18
CA LEU A 155 -8.19 3.71 1.27
C LEU A 155 -7.22 4.89 1.39
N ILE A 156 -6.61 5.33 0.29
CA ILE A 156 -5.69 6.47 0.30
C ILE A 156 -6.40 7.77 0.66
N LEU A 157 -7.61 7.97 0.16
CA LEU A 157 -8.40 9.17 0.45
C LEU A 157 -8.90 9.21 1.91
N SER A 158 -9.02 8.08 2.59
CA SER A 158 -9.38 8.03 4.02
C SER A 158 -8.41 8.81 4.90
N TYR A 159 -7.10 8.71 4.63
CA TYR A 159 -6.05 9.42 5.38
C TYR A 159 -5.50 10.65 4.66
N SER A 160 -5.68 10.75 3.33
CA SER A 160 -5.22 11.86 2.49
C SER A 160 -6.34 12.39 1.59
N PRO A 161 -7.39 13.00 2.17
CA PRO A 161 -8.64 13.32 1.46
C PRO A 161 -8.49 14.37 0.35
N LYS A 162 -7.42 15.16 0.40
CA LYS A 162 -7.10 16.22 -0.57
C LYS A 162 -6.10 15.77 -1.66
N ASN A 163 -5.76 14.48 -1.74
CA ASN A 163 -4.75 14.02 -2.68
C ASN A 163 -5.24 14.03 -4.15
N GLU A 164 -4.76 14.99 -4.94
CA GLU A 164 -5.16 15.17 -6.34
C GLU A 164 -4.78 14.00 -7.25
N SER A 165 -3.61 13.40 -7.03
CA SER A 165 -3.13 12.25 -7.82
C SER A 165 -4.09 11.07 -7.72
N THR A 166 -4.56 10.80 -6.50
CA THR A 166 -5.51 9.72 -6.18
C THR A 166 -6.88 10.01 -6.77
N TRP A 167 -7.40 11.24 -6.61
CA TRP A 167 -8.65 11.65 -7.25
C TRP A 167 -8.59 11.55 -8.78
N SER A 168 -7.45 11.92 -9.37
CA SER A 168 -7.22 11.83 -10.81
C SER A 168 -7.25 10.38 -11.29
N HIS A 169 -6.58 9.47 -10.58
CA HIS A 169 -6.63 8.04 -10.88
C HIS A 169 -8.03 7.47 -10.71
N ARG A 170 -8.73 7.81 -9.62
CA ARG A 170 -10.11 7.39 -9.37
C ARG A 170 -11.05 7.78 -10.51
N ARG A 171 -11.00 9.03 -10.97
CA ARG A 171 -11.77 9.51 -12.14
C ARG A 171 -11.46 8.73 -13.41
N TRP A 172 -10.19 8.39 -13.61
CA TRP A 172 -9.77 7.57 -14.75
C TRP A 172 -10.37 6.16 -14.69
N VAL A 173 -10.39 5.52 -13.52
CA VAL A 173 -11.01 4.20 -13.31
C VAL A 173 -12.52 4.24 -13.57
N ILE A 174 -13.23 5.21 -13.00
CA ILE A 174 -14.68 5.39 -13.20
C ILE A 174 -14.99 5.55 -14.69
N LYS A 175 -14.20 6.37 -15.40
CA LYS A 175 -14.33 6.53 -16.85
C LYS A 175 -14.16 5.18 -17.56
N LYS A 176 -13.13 4.42 -17.22
CA LYS A 176 -12.84 3.11 -17.81
C LYS A 176 -13.99 2.10 -17.60
N VAL A 177 -14.58 2.08 -16.41
CA VAL A 177 -15.75 1.25 -16.09
C VAL A 177 -16.96 1.69 -16.92
N SER A 178 -17.23 3.00 -16.99
CA SER A 178 -18.38 3.54 -17.72
C SER A 178 -18.35 3.22 -19.22
N GLU A 179 -17.16 3.15 -19.82
CA GLU A 179 -16.98 2.79 -21.24
C GLU A 179 -17.43 1.34 -21.54
N HIS A 180 -17.49 0.46 -20.53
CA HIS A 180 -17.82 -0.96 -20.68
C HIS A 180 -19.22 -1.34 -20.15
N ASN A 181 -20.03 -0.35 -19.73
CA ASN A 181 -21.48 -0.46 -19.46
C ASN A 181 -21.95 -1.57 -18.48
N GLN A 182 -21.16 -1.91 -17.46
CA GLN A 182 -21.64 -2.71 -16.31
C GLN A 182 -21.90 -1.80 -15.10
N ASP A 183 -23.06 -1.99 -14.44
CA ASP A 183 -23.43 -1.46 -13.11
C ASP A 183 -23.07 0.01 -12.82
N VAL A 184 -23.19 0.88 -13.82
CA VAL A 184 -22.87 2.32 -13.71
C VAL A 184 -23.69 2.99 -12.60
N LEU A 185 -24.93 2.57 -12.37
CA LEU A 185 -25.78 3.13 -11.32
C LEU A 185 -25.28 2.79 -9.91
N GLU A 186 -24.92 1.53 -9.66
CA GLU A 186 -24.36 1.10 -8.37
C GLU A 186 -23.00 1.78 -8.12
N LEU A 187 -22.19 1.95 -9.17
CA LEU A 187 -20.95 2.71 -9.09
C LEU A 187 -21.22 4.16 -8.69
N ILE A 188 -22.14 4.86 -9.37
CA ILE A 188 -22.50 6.25 -9.04
C ILE A 188 -22.97 6.39 -7.60
N GLU A 189 -23.79 5.45 -7.12
CA GLU A 189 -24.27 5.45 -5.73
C GLU A 189 -23.11 5.31 -4.74
N ARG A 190 -22.22 4.34 -4.95
CA ARG A 190 -21.01 4.16 -4.13
C ARG A 190 -20.10 5.39 -4.15
N GLU A 191 -19.89 5.98 -5.32
CA GLU A 191 -19.11 7.20 -5.47
C GLU A 191 -19.75 8.37 -4.71
N SER A 192 -21.08 8.49 -4.75
CA SER A 192 -21.79 9.54 -4.03
C SER A 192 -21.63 9.41 -2.51
N VAL A 193 -21.67 8.17 -1.98
CA VAL A 193 -21.44 7.90 -0.55
C VAL A 193 -20.01 8.29 -0.16
N LEU A 194 -19.01 7.79 -0.89
CA LEU A 194 -17.61 8.07 -0.60
C LEU A 194 -17.29 9.57 -0.61
N VAL A 195 -17.79 10.32 -1.60
CA VAL A 195 -17.56 11.77 -1.67
C VAL A 195 -18.15 12.50 -0.45
N LYS A 196 -19.30 12.04 0.08
CA LYS A 196 -19.89 12.60 1.30
C LYS A 196 -19.02 12.28 2.52
N GLU A 197 -18.59 11.04 2.68
CA GLU A 197 -17.70 10.62 3.78
C GLU A 197 -16.39 11.41 3.77
N ILE A 198 -15.75 11.56 2.61
CA ILE A 198 -14.52 12.36 2.48
C ILE A 198 -14.77 13.84 2.77
N ALA A 199 -15.92 14.39 2.36
CA ALA A 199 -16.27 15.77 2.66
C ALA A 199 -16.43 15.99 4.18
N GLU A 200 -17.00 15.03 4.91
CA GLU A 200 -17.13 15.08 6.38
C GLU A 200 -15.77 15.05 7.09
N ILE A 201 -14.74 14.41 6.50
CA ILE A 201 -13.37 14.40 7.05
C ILE A 201 -12.66 15.76 6.86
N ILE A 202 -13.01 16.52 5.81
CA ILE A 202 -12.33 17.78 5.46
C ILE A 202 -12.87 18.99 6.25
N ILE A 203 -14.08 18.92 6.78
CA ILE A 203 -14.80 20.00 7.47
C ILE A 203 -14.43 20.03 8.96
#